data_AF-A0A9X3K833-F1
#
_entry.id   AF-A0A9X3K833-F1
#
_cell.length_a   1.000
_cell.length_b   1.000
_cell.length_c   1.000
_cell.angle_alpha   90.00
_cell.angle_beta   90.00
_cell.angle_gamma   90.00
#
_symmetry.space_group_name_H-M   'P 1'
#
loop_
_entity.id
_entity.type
_entity.pdbx_description
1 polymer ?
#
loop_
_entity_poly.entity_id
_entity_poly.type
_entity_poly.pdbx_seq_one_letter_code
_entity_poly.pdbx_strand_id
1 'polypeptide(L)'
;MNRKHLLWHGIISSAFASIAGVVYFEIYQYLMLTEFNSVVNWGSIIGASTMGCLLMTLGYWGFLKFKLNRFMGWLNIIYATLSFASIIGAMDASLPLDLDFPELFPGLVVPMHFFPALAFFTFQPFFQITKSI
;
A
#
# COMPACT_ATOMS: atom_id res chain seq x y z
N MET A 1 2.10 -21.08 0.44
CA MET A 1 3.22 -20.25 -0.07
C MET A 1 4.51 -20.62 0.66
N ASN A 2 5.62 -20.83 -0.06
CA ASN A 2 6.94 -21.07 0.54
C ASN A 2 7.52 -19.75 1.10
N ARG A 3 8.38 -19.78 2.13
CA ARG A 3 8.99 -18.59 2.75
C ARG A 3 9.78 -17.74 1.74
N LYS A 4 10.49 -18.39 0.80
CA LYS A 4 11.20 -17.68 -0.28
C LYS A 4 10.24 -16.95 -1.22
N HIS A 5 9.11 -17.59 -1.56
CA HIS A 5 8.08 -16.98 -2.41
C HIS A 5 7.39 -15.82 -1.70
N LEU A 6 7.20 -15.90 -0.38
CA LEU A 6 6.63 -14.81 0.41
C LEU A 6 7.50 -13.54 0.37
N LEU A 7 8.83 -13.69 0.48
CA LEU A 7 9.74 -12.55 0.40
C LEU A 7 9.69 -11.88 -0.98
N TRP A 8 9.76 -12.67 -2.05
CA TRP A 8 9.62 -12.16 -3.43
C TRP A 8 8.26 -11.51 -3.68
N HIS A 9 7.20 -12.09 -3.14
CA HIS A 9 5.85 -11.53 -3.22
C HIS A 9 5.78 -10.14 -2.60
N GLY A 10 6.35 -9.97 -1.40
CA GLY A 10 6.43 -8.67 -0.73
C GLY A 10 7.24 -7.64 -1.51
N ILE A 11 8.42 -8.01 -2.02
CA ILE A 11 9.30 -7.12 -2.81
C ILE A 11 8.61 -6.66 -4.09
N ILE A 12 8.01 -7.58 -4.85
CA ILE A 12 7.36 -7.27 -6.13
C ILE A 12 6.12 -6.40 -5.89
N SER A 13 5.32 -6.73 -4.88
CA SER A 13 4.15 -5.92 -4.51
C SER A 13 4.55 -4.52 -4.06
N SER A 14 5.63 -4.39 -3.28
CA SER A 14 6.19 -3.13 -2.84
C SER A 14 6.67 -2.28 -4.02
N ALA A 15 7.42 -2.87 -4.95
CA ALA A 15 7.91 -2.15 -6.12
C ALA A 15 6.74 -1.63 -6.97
N PHE A 16 5.73 -2.47 -7.21
CA PHE A 16 4.55 -2.08 -7.96
C PHE A 16 3.75 -0.98 -7.27
N ALA A 17 3.47 -1.11 -5.96
CA ALA A 17 2.73 -0.10 -5.19
C ALA A 17 3.46 1.25 -5.17
N SER A 18 4.79 1.25 -5.01
CA SER A 18 5.61 2.45 -5.05
C SER A 18 5.58 3.14 -6.42
N ILE A 19 5.73 2.37 -7.51
CA ILE A 19 5.66 2.92 -8.87
C ILE A 19 4.27 3.48 -9.15
N ALA A 20 3.21 2.73 -8.83
CA ALA A 20 1.83 3.18 -8.99
C ALA A 20 1.56 4.47 -8.18
N GLY A 21 2.09 4.54 -6.96
CA GLY A 21 2.04 5.72 -6.10
C GLY A 21 2.66 6.96 -6.74
N VAL A 22 3.90 6.85 -7.21
CA VAL A 22 4.61 7.97 -7.84
C VAL A 22 3.93 8.40 -9.13
N VAL A 23 3.55 7.44 -9.99
CA VAL A 23 2.85 7.75 -11.25
C VAL A 23 1.52 8.46 -10.98
N TYR A 24 0.74 7.97 -10.01
CA TYR A 24 -0.52 8.61 -9.63
C TYR A 24 -0.30 10.03 -9.11
N PHE A 25 0.71 10.23 -8.26
CA PHE A 25 1.07 11.53 -7.72
C PHE A 25 1.41 12.57 -8.80
N GLU A 26 2.23 12.19 -9.78
CA GLU A 26 2.60 13.06 -10.91
C GLU A 26 1.40 13.39 -11.80
N ILE A 27 0.61 12.39 -12.19
CA ILE A 27 -0.56 12.58 -13.04
C ILE A 27 -1.60 13.46 -12.34
N TYR A 28 -1.85 13.23 -11.05
CA TYR A 28 -2.84 13.97 -10.29
C TYR A 28 -2.50 15.45 -10.20
N GLN A 29 -1.26 15.78 -9.82
CA GLN A 29 -0.81 17.17 -9.73
C GLN A 29 -0.87 17.87 -11.09
N TYR A 30 -0.48 17.18 -12.17
CA TYR A 30 -0.56 17.72 -13.52
C TYR A 30 -2.00 18.03 -13.96
N LEU A 31 -2.94 17.12 -13.69
CA LEU A 31 -4.34 17.28 -14.10
C LEU A 31 -5.10 18.30 -13.24
N MET A 32 -4.77 18.39 -11.96
CA MET A 32 -5.43 19.28 -11.00
C MET A 32 -4.76 20.65 -10.87
N LEU A 33 -3.63 20.86 -11.55
CA LEU A 33 -2.84 22.10 -11.50
C LEU A 33 -2.49 22.51 -10.06
N THR A 34 -2.11 21.52 -9.24
CA THR A 34 -1.81 21.67 -7.80
C THR A 34 -0.40 21.21 -7.47
N GLU A 35 0.20 21.78 -6.42
CA GLU A 35 1.52 21.38 -5.90
C GLU A 35 1.45 20.89 -4.45
N PHE A 36 1.57 19.58 -4.25
CA PHE A 36 1.57 18.91 -2.95
C PHE A 36 2.97 18.44 -2.51
N ASN A 37 4.02 18.81 -3.24
CA ASN A 37 5.41 18.40 -2.98
C ASN A 37 5.91 18.76 -1.57
N SER A 38 5.36 19.81 -0.95
CA SER A 38 5.67 20.23 0.43
C SER A 38 5.14 19.26 1.49
N VAL A 39 4.12 18.46 1.16
CA VAL A 39 3.44 17.54 2.08
C VAL A 39 3.76 16.08 1.74
N VAL A 40 3.74 15.74 0.45
CA VAL A 40 3.99 14.38 -0.06
C VAL A 40 5.11 14.46 -1.08
N ASN A 41 6.13 13.62 -0.90
CA ASN A 41 7.24 13.52 -1.83
C ASN A 41 7.48 12.06 -2.24
N TRP A 42 8.29 11.84 -3.26
CA TRP A 42 8.56 10.48 -3.74
C TRP A 42 9.12 9.56 -2.64
N GLY A 43 9.96 10.10 -1.76
CA GLY A 43 10.51 9.35 -0.63
C GLY A 43 9.43 8.89 0.34
N SER A 44 8.47 9.75 0.68
CA SER A 44 7.35 9.38 1.57
C SER A 44 6.43 8.36 0.91
N ILE A 45 6.16 8.49 -0.39
CA ILE A 45 5.33 7.54 -1.15
C ILE A 45 5.98 6.15 -1.19
N ILE A 46 7.25 6.09 -1.60
CA ILE A 46 8.01 4.84 -1.69
C ILE A 46 8.15 4.20 -0.30
N GLY A 47 8.47 5.02 0.71
CA GLY A 47 8.62 4.58 2.10
C GLY A 47 7.33 4.00 2.67
N ALA A 48 6.21 4.70 2.52
CA ALA A 48 4.90 4.25 2.99
C ALA A 48 4.45 2.96 2.28
N SER A 49 4.58 2.89 0.96
CA SER A 49 4.22 1.71 0.18
C SER A 49 5.06 0.49 0.56
N THR A 50 6.36 0.69 0.72
CA THR A 50 7.29 -0.37 1.14
C THR A 50 6.98 -0.85 2.54
N MET A 51 6.72 0.07 3.49
CA MET A 51 6.34 -0.29 4.85
C MET A 51 5.02 -1.07 4.89
N GLY A 52 4.02 -0.65 4.11
CA GLY A 52 2.74 -1.35 3.99
C GLY A 52 2.93 -2.80 3.52
N CYS A 53 3.64 -3.00 2.40
CA CYS A 53 3.91 -4.34 1.88
C CYS A 53 4.81 -5.17 2.81
N LEU A 54 5.76 -4.55 3.53
CA LEU A 54 6.60 -5.22 4.52
C LEU A 54 5.75 -5.76 5.68
N LEU A 55 4.88 -4.94 6.27
CA LEU A 55 3.99 -5.35 7.35
C LEU A 55 3.06 -6.49 6.90
N MET A 56 2.54 -6.41 5.67
CA MET A 56 1.73 -7.49 5.10
C MET A 56 2.54 -8.79 4.95
N THR A 57 3.78 -8.69 4.49
CA THR A 57 4.70 -9.83 4.36
C THR A 57 4.98 -10.47 5.71
N LEU A 58 5.23 -9.66 6.74
CA LEU A 58 5.49 -10.12 8.10
C LEU A 58 4.28 -10.81 8.73
N GLY A 59 3.07 -10.27 8.56
CA GLY A 59 1.86 -10.93 9.07
C GLY A 59 1.58 -12.26 8.36
N TYR A 60 1.80 -12.34 7.04
CA TYR A 60 1.73 -13.62 6.31
C TYR A 60 2.78 -14.62 6.84
N TRP A 61 4.01 -14.15 7.09
CA TRP A 61 5.07 -14.98 7.63
C TRP A 61 4.72 -15.53 9.02
N GLY A 62 4.15 -14.68 9.88
CA GLY A 62 3.65 -15.07 11.20
C GLY A 62 2.59 -16.17 11.11
N PHE A 63 1.59 -16.00 10.24
CA PHE A 63 0.53 -17.00 10.04
C PHE A 63 1.09 -18.34 9.52
N LEU A 64 2.04 -18.31 8.59
CA LEU A 64 2.72 -19.51 8.11
C LEU A 64 3.52 -20.19 9.23
N LYS A 65 4.20 -19.41 10.09
CA LYS A 65 5.00 -19.92 11.22
C LYS A 65 4.11 -20.62 12.26
N PHE A 66 2.94 -20.07 12.56
CA PHE A 66 1.98 -20.63 13.52
C PHE A 66 1.01 -21.66 12.90
N LYS A 67 1.21 -22.05 11.62
CA LYS A 67 0.34 -22.98 10.88
C LYS A 67 -1.14 -22.54 10.82
N LEU A 68 -1.40 -21.24 10.85
CA LEU A 68 -2.74 -20.64 10.82
C LEU A 68 -3.27 -20.47 9.39
N ASN A 69 -2.92 -21.36 8.46
CA ASN A 69 -3.23 -21.23 7.03
C ASN A 69 -4.74 -21.11 6.77
N ARG A 70 -5.58 -21.76 7.60
CA ARG A 70 -7.05 -21.69 7.49
C ARG A 70 -7.61 -20.27 7.71
N PHE A 71 -6.83 -19.39 8.33
CA PHE A 71 -7.21 -18.02 8.66
C PHE A 71 -6.60 -16.98 7.71
N MET A 72 -5.97 -17.38 6.60
CA MET A 72 -5.40 -16.44 5.63
C MET A 72 -6.44 -15.48 5.05
N GLY A 73 -7.68 -15.92 4.85
CA GLY A 73 -8.77 -15.03 4.43
C GLY A 73 -9.06 -13.93 5.44
N TRP A 74 -9.04 -14.25 6.74
CA TRP A 74 -9.19 -13.26 7.81
C TRP A 74 -8.04 -12.27 7.86
N LEU A 75 -6.82 -12.72 7.58
CA LEU A 75 -5.66 -11.83 7.48
C LEU A 75 -5.83 -10.81 6.34
N ASN A 76 -6.36 -11.23 5.19
CA ASN A 76 -6.66 -10.31 4.08
C ASN A 76 -7.75 -9.30 4.44
N ILE A 77 -8.79 -9.71 5.17
CA ILE A 77 -9.82 -8.79 5.70
C ILE A 77 -9.17 -7.75 6.61
N ILE A 78 -8.30 -8.18 7.53
CA ILE A 78 -7.57 -7.27 8.43
C ILE A 78 -6.73 -6.27 7.63
N TYR A 79 -6.01 -6.70 6.60
CA TYR A 79 -5.22 -5.79 5.77
C TYR A 79 -6.07 -4.81 4.97
N ALA A 80 -7.21 -5.24 4.43
CA ALA A 80 -8.15 -4.33 3.79
C ALA A 80 -8.62 -3.27 4.80
N THR A 81 -9.04 -3.68 5.99
CA THR A 81 -9.44 -2.74 7.07
C THR A 81 -8.30 -1.81 7.49
N LEU A 82 -7.08 -2.31 7.64
CA LEU A 82 -5.92 -1.49 8.01
C LEU A 82 -5.56 -0.49 6.91
N SER A 83 -5.75 -0.84 5.63
CA SER A 83 -5.59 0.09 4.52
C SER A 83 -6.59 1.25 4.63
N PHE A 84 -7.86 0.98 4.93
CA PHE A 84 -8.83 2.04 5.24
C PHE A 84 -8.43 2.85 6.48
N ALA A 85 -8.04 2.18 7.57
CA ALA A 85 -7.66 2.85 8.81
C ALA A 85 -6.44 3.77 8.62
N SER A 86 -5.52 3.41 7.72
CA SER A 86 -4.33 4.21 7.44
C SER A 86 -4.63 5.59 6.84
N ILE A 87 -5.82 5.77 6.24
CA ILE A 87 -6.28 7.07 5.72
C ILE A 87 -6.46 8.09 6.85
N ILE A 88 -6.88 7.64 8.04
CA ILE A 88 -7.17 8.53 9.17
C ILE A 88 -5.95 9.40 9.49
N GLY A 89 -4.76 8.81 9.51
CA GLY A 89 -3.52 9.55 9.77
C GLY A 89 -3.18 10.59 8.71
N ALA A 90 -3.52 10.33 7.44
CA ALA A 90 -3.34 11.32 6.38
C ALA A 90 -4.38 12.45 6.44
N MET A 91 -5.61 12.15 6.86
CA MET A 91 -6.68 13.16 6.98
C MET A 91 -6.54 14.05 8.21
N ASP A 92 -5.85 13.57 9.25
CA ASP A 92 -5.55 14.34 10.45
C ASP A 92 -4.30 15.25 10.29
N ALA A 93 -3.55 15.09 9.20
CA ALA A 93 -2.35 15.88 8.94
C ALA A 93 -2.72 17.35 8.67
N SER A 94 -2.06 18.26 9.38
CA SER A 94 -2.21 19.71 9.13
C SER A 94 -1.53 20.09 7.82
N LEU A 95 -2.29 20.69 6.91
CA LEU A 95 -1.77 21.18 5.64
C LEU A 95 -1.13 22.57 5.81
N PRO A 96 -0.06 22.89 5.07
CA PRO A 96 0.50 24.24 4.99
C PRO A 96 -0.57 25.28 4.58
N LEU A 97 -0.52 26.47 5.16
CA LEU A 97 -1.50 27.54 4.91
C LEU A 97 -1.35 28.20 3.54
N ASP A 98 -0.22 27.99 2.88
CA ASP A 98 0.18 28.48 1.57
C ASP A 98 -0.17 27.52 0.43
N LEU A 99 -0.87 26.42 0.73
CA LEU A 99 -1.22 25.40 -0.25
C LEU A 99 -2.48 25.80 -1.03
N ASP A 100 -2.37 25.86 -2.36
CA ASP A 100 -3.50 26.11 -3.24
C ASP A 100 -4.44 24.90 -3.33
N PHE A 101 -5.74 25.14 -3.15
CA PHE A 101 -6.81 24.11 -3.23
C PHE A 101 -6.59 22.89 -2.30
N PRO A 102 -6.44 23.08 -0.98
CA PRO A 102 -6.19 22.01 -0.02
C PRO A 102 -7.29 20.93 0.01
N GLU A 103 -8.50 21.26 -0.42
CA GLU A 103 -9.63 20.33 -0.56
C GLU A 103 -9.38 19.20 -1.59
N LEU A 104 -8.40 19.34 -2.47
CA LEU A 104 -8.02 18.31 -3.44
C LEU A 104 -7.06 17.26 -2.84
N PHE A 105 -6.42 17.56 -1.71
CA PHE A 105 -5.46 16.67 -1.06
C PHE A 105 -6.03 15.28 -0.71
N PRO A 106 -7.25 15.14 -0.17
CA PRO A 106 -7.85 13.82 0.07
C PRO A 106 -8.01 13.01 -1.21
N GLY A 107 -8.30 13.64 -2.34
CA GLY A 107 -8.39 12.99 -3.64
C GLY A 107 -7.06 12.37 -4.08
N LEU A 108 -5.94 12.97 -3.70
CA LEU A 108 -4.60 12.46 -3.94
C LEU A 108 -4.23 11.32 -2.98
N VAL A 109 -4.33 11.55 -1.67
CA VAL A 109 -3.71 10.64 -0.70
C VAL A 109 -4.54 9.40 -0.44
N VAL A 110 -5.88 9.52 -0.40
CA VAL A 110 -6.77 8.38 -0.09
C VAL A 110 -6.55 7.18 -1.03
N PRO A 111 -6.50 7.34 -2.37
CA PRO A 111 -6.22 6.23 -3.27
C PRO A 111 -4.86 5.56 -3.02
N MET A 112 -3.84 6.35 -2.68
CA MET A 112 -2.47 5.86 -2.49
C MET A 112 -2.35 4.90 -1.30
N HIS A 113 -3.16 5.07 -0.25
CA HIS A 113 -3.22 4.16 0.90
C HIS A 113 -3.73 2.75 0.55
N PHE A 114 -4.43 2.59 -0.58
CA PHE A 114 -4.89 1.28 -1.05
C PHE A 114 -3.86 0.54 -1.90
N PHE A 115 -2.89 1.24 -2.49
CA PHE A 115 -1.94 0.63 -3.42
C PHE A 115 -1.14 -0.54 -2.83
N PRO A 116 -0.66 -0.51 -1.57
CA PRO A 116 0.06 -1.65 -1.00
C PRO A 116 -0.83 -2.90 -0.90
N ALA A 117 -2.06 -2.74 -0.42
CA ALA A 117 -3.01 -3.84 -0.27
C ALA A 117 -3.45 -4.39 -1.63
N LEU A 118 -3.78 -3.49 -2.58
CA LEU A 118 -4.15 -3.87 -3.94
C LEU A 118 -3.01 -4.63 -4.62
N ALA A 119 -1.79 -4.09 -4.62
CA ALA A 119 -0.63 -4.76 -5.21
C ALA A 119 -0.41 -6.14 -4.60
N PHE A 120 -0.43 -6.24 -3.27
CA PHE A 120 -0.22 -7.50 -2.57
C PHE A 120 -1.30 -8.53 -2.91
N PHE A 121 -2.58 -8.16 -2.93
CA PHE A 121 -3.64 -9.10 -3.31
C PHE A 121 -3.62 -9.47 -4.79
N THR A 122 -3.30 -8.53 -5.68
CA THR A 122 -3.17 -8.77 -7.12
C THR A 122 -2.05 -9.76 -7.42
N PHE A 123 -0.90 -9.64 -6.75
CA PHE A 123 0.21 -10.56 -6.98
C PHE A 123 0.07 -11.89 -6.23
N GLN A 124 -0.82 -11.98 -5.23
CA GLN A 124 -0.96 -13.16 -4.38
C GLN A 124 -1.14 -14.48 -5.17
N PRO A 125 -1.99 -14.57 -6.22
CA PRO A 125 -2.15 -15.80 -6.99
C PRO A 125 -0.85 -16.32 -7.59
N PHE A 126 0.02 -15.43 -8.12
CA PHE A 126 1.27 -15.81 -8.78
C PHE A 126 2.27 -16.53 -7.86
N PHE A 127 2.16 -16.33 -6.54
CA PHE A 127 3.03 -16.96 -5.54
C PHE A 127 2.35 -18.11 -4.78
N GLN A 128 1.05 -18.32 -5.00
CA GLN A 128 0.24 -19.36 -4.36
C GLN A 128 -0.03 -20.59 -5.25
N ILE A 129 0.21 -20.50 -6.57
CA ILE A 129 -0.05 -21.57 -7.56
C ILE A 129 0.66 -22.93 -7.25
N THR A 130 1.59 -23.01 -6.30
CA THR A 130 2.33 -24.26 -6.02
C THR A 130 1.56 -25.32 -5.20
N LYS A 131 0.24 -25.19 -4.97
CA LYS A 131 -0.61 -26.27 -4.42
C LYS A 131 -2.04 -26.22 -4.99
N SER A 132 -2.21 -26.35 -6.29
CA SER A 132 -3.39 -27.10 -6.76
C SER A 132 -2.98 -28.57 -6.79
N ILE A 133 -3.52 -29.33 -5.84
CA ILE A 133 -3.65 -30.78 -5.97
C ILE A 133 -4.51 -31.04 -7.21
#